data_AF-A0A7S2FNP8-F1
#
_entry.id   AF-A0A7S2FNP8-F1
#
_cell.length_a   1.000
_cell.length_b   1.000
_cell.length_c   1.000
_cell.angle_alpha   90.00
_cell.angle_beta   90.00
_cell.angle_gamma   90.00
#
_symmetry.space_group_name_H-M   'P 1'
#
loop_
_entity.id
_entity.type
_entity.pdbx_description
1 polymer ?
#
loop_
_entity_poly.entity_id
_entity_poly.type
_entity_poly.pdbx_seq_one_letter_code
_entity_poly.pdbx_strand_id
1 'polypeptide(L)'
;MFKLYETNDAPVKNTELWGIILITAYMVCDSFTSNWQSAVFKQYKVSSTAMMLYANIFSSAFTALGLLVTLEITSVYAYLLANPSCVMHIFIMAVCSAVGQLFIFYTIKRYGPLVFATIQTVRQFLSVVLSIVFFSHPINMMMSLGIFIVFAA
;
A
#
# COMPACT_ATOMS: atom_id res chain seq x y z
N MET A 1 -8.21 -20.88 -18.02
CA MET A 1 -7.30 -21.12 -16.88
C MET A 1 -7.72 -20.19 -15.73
N PHE A 2 -8.91 -20.42 -15.18
CA PHE A 2 -9.47 -19.72 -14.01
C PHE A 2 -10.44 -20.71 -13.36
N LYS A 3 -9.88 -21.66 -12.60
CA LYS A 3 -10.63 -22.61 -11.76
C LYS A 3 -10.32 -22.21 -10.31
N LEU A 4 -11.07 -21.25 -9.77
CA LEU A 4 -11.17 -20.98 -8.33
C LEU A 4 -12.59 -20.52 -7.96
N TYR A 5 -13.59 -21.17 -8.54
CA TYR A 5 -14.94 -21.19 -7.97
C TYR A 5 -15.31 -22.65 -7.68
N GLU A 6 -14.50 -23.29 -6.85
CA GLU A 6 -14.99 -24.42 -6.06
C GLU A 6 -15.60 -23.82 -4.79
N THR A 7 -16.93 -23.79 -4.81
CA THR A 7 -17.79 -23.67 -3.64
C THR A 7 -17.41 -24.75 -2.64
N ASN A 8 -16.54 -24.41 -1.70
CA ASN A 8 -16.48 -25.06 -0.40
C ASN A 8 -17.16 -24.12 0.59
N ASP A 9 -18.40 -24.46 0.95
CA ASP A 9 -19.21 -23.83 1.99
C ASP A 9 -18.60 -24.05 3.39
N ALA A 10 -17.39 -23.53 3.62
CA ALA A 10 -16.89 -23.27 4.96
C ALA A 10 -17.52 -21.95 5.45
N PRO A 11 -17.90 -21.82 6.73
CA PRO A 11 -18.55 -20.60 7.22
C PRO A 11 -17.60 -19.39 7.10
N VAL A 12 -17.80 -18.58 6.05
CA VAL A 12 -17.01 -17.40 5.68
C VAL A 12 -17.05 -16.30 6.76
N LYS A 13 -17.97 -16.41 7.72
CA LYS A 13 -18.14 -15.52 8.87
C LYS A 13 -16.86 -15.25 9.66
N ASN A 14 -16.00 -16.25 9.84
CA ASN A 14 -14.78 -16.08 10.65
C ASN A 14 -13.75 -15.20 9.93
N THR A 15 -13.58 -15.39 8.62
CA THR A 15 -12.64 -14.62 7.81
C THR A 15 -13.12 -13.19 7.57
N GLU A 16 -14.44 -12.98 7.48
CA GLU A 16 -15.04 -11.64 7.37
C GLU A 16 -14.76 -10.79 8.61
N LEU A 17 -14.96 -11.35 9.82
CA LEU A 17 -14.71 -10.62 11.07
C LEU A 17 -13.22 -10.25 11.21
N TRP A 18 -12.32 -11.20 10.95
CA TRP A 18 -10.88 -10.94 10.97
C TRP A 18 -10.47 -9.90 9.92
N GLY A 19 -11.05 -9.96 8.72
CA GLY A 19 -10.82 -8.96 7.68
C GLY A 19 -11.24 -7.54 8.11
N ILE A 20 -12.41 -7.40 8.72
CA ILE A 20 -12.90 -6.11 9.24
C ILE A 20 -11.98 -5.60 10.35
N ILE A 21 -11.57 -6.46 11.29
CA ILE A 21 -10.65 -6.10 12.37
C ILE A 21 -9.31 -5.64 11.80
N LEU A 22 -8.75 -6.35 10.82
CA LEU A 22 -7.47 -6.03 10.21
C LEU A 22 -7.52 -4.71 9.43
N ILE A 23 -8.58 -4.46 8.65
CA ILE A 23 -8.75 -3.19 7.92
C ILE A 23 -8.93 -2.03 8.89
N THR A 24 -9.70 -2.23 9.96
CA THR A 24 -9.90 -1.20 11.00
C THR A 24 -8.59 -0.86 11.70
N ALA A 25 -7.82 -1.88 12.10
CA ALA A 25 -6.51 -1.70 12.70
C ALA A 25 -5.55 -0.98 11.75
N TYR A 26 -5.52 -1.36 10.47
CA TYR A 26 -4.72 -0.68 9.45
C TYR A 26 -5.09 0.81 9.32
N MET A 27 -6.37 1.15 9.24
CA MET A 27 -6.82 2.55 9.13
C MET A 27 -6.42 3.39 10.35
N VAL A 28 -6.52 2.82 11.56
CA VAL A 28 -6.09 3.49 12.79
C VAL A 28 -4.58 3.70 12.77
N CYS A 29 -3.80 2.70 12.40
CA CYS A 29 -2.35 2.82 12.29
C CYS A 29 -1.92 3.85 11.23
N ASP A 30 -2.51 3.83 10.03
CA ASP A 30 -2.21 4.78 8.95
C ASP A 30 -2.51 6.23 9.35
N SER A 31 -3.66 6.42 10.03
CA SER A 31 -4.05 7.72 10.58
C SER A 31 -3.11 8.17 11.69
N PHE A 32 -2.74 7.28 12.62
CA PHE A 32 -1.84 7.61 13.72
C PHE A 32 -0.44 7.98 13.20
N THR A 33 0.12 7.19 12.29
CA THR A 33 1.46 7.41 11.74
C THR A 33 1.57 8.75 11.02
N SER A 34 0.63 9.09 10.15
CA SER A 34 0.66 10.37 9.42
C SER A 34 0.52 11.59 10.35
N ASN A 35 -0.34 11.51 11.36
CA ASN A 35 -0.48 12.56 12.37
C ASN A 35 0.77 12.69 13.25
N TRP A 36 1.36 11.57 13.66
CA TRP A 36 2.61 11.55 14.43
C TRP A 36 3.77 12.13 13.62
N GLN A 37 3.90 11.74 12.35
CA GLN A 37 4.88 12.32 11.43
C GLN A 37 4.75 13.85 11.38
N SER A 38 3.53 14.37 11.22
CA SER A 38 3.29 15.81 11.23
C SER A 38 3.64 16.50 12.55
N ALA A 39 3.38 15.86 13.70
CA ALA A 39 3.72 16.39 15.02
C ALA A 39 5.24 16.47 15.23
N VAL A 40 5.97 15.41 14.84
CA VAL A 40 7.45 15.37 14.89
C VAL A 40 8.06 16.45 14.00
N PHE A 41 7.53 16.65 12.79
CA PHE A 41 8.00 17.72 11.90
C PHE A 41 7.79 19.12 12.49
N LYS A 42 6.69 19.34 13.23
CA LYS A 42 6.37 20.63 13.85
C LYS A 42 7.21 20.91 15.11
N GLN A 43 7.44 19.91 15.96
CA GLN A 43 8.19 20.08 17.22
C GLN A 43 9.70 20.07 17.04
N TYR A 44 10.25 19.16 16.22
CA TYR A 44 11.68 18.90 16.17
C TYR A 44 12.38 19.44 14.91
N LYS A 45 11.65 20.08 13.98
CA LYS A 45 12.16 20.54 12.67
C LYS A 45 13.02 19.49 11.94
N VAL A 46 12.72 18.21 12.14
CA VAL A 46 13.50 17.10 11.58
C VAL A 46 13.45 17.15 10.05
N SER A 47 14.57 16.88 9.40
CA SER A 47 14.63 16.76 7.95
C SER A 47 13.73 15.60 7.48
N SER A 48 12.82 15.86 6.53
CA SER A 48 11.93 14.84 5.93
C SER A 48 12.70 13.64 5.39
N THR A 49 13.88 13.88 4.84
CA THR A 49 14.76 12.85 4.30
C THR A 49 15.31 11.94 5.39
N ALA A 50 15.59 12.47 6.58
CA ALA A 50 16.08 11.67 7.71
C ALA A 50 14.97 10.73 8.21
N MET A 51 13.74 11.22 8.35
CA MET A 51 12.61 10.39 8.77
C MET A 51 12.32 9.25 7.77
N MET A 52 12.39 9.55 6.47
CA MET A 52 12.28 8.55 5.41
C MET A 52 13.40 7.50 5.48
N LEU A 53 14.64 7.92 5.72
CA LEU A 53 15.78 7.02 5.86
C LEU A 53 15.60 6.07 7.05
N TYR A 54 15.22 6.58 8.23
CA TYR A 54 15.00 5.75 9.41
C TYR A 54 13.85 4.74 9.22
N ALA A 55 12.75 5.16 8.57
CA ALA A 55 11.66 4.27 8.25
C ALA A 55 12.08 3.13 7.29
N ASN A 56 12.84 3.46 6.24
CA ASN A 56 13.32 2.48 5.27
C ASN A 56 14.38 1.54 5.86
N ILE A 57 15.28 2.04 6.72
CA ILE A 57 16.25 1.19 7.43
C ILE A 57 15.52 0.19 8.32
N PHE A 58 14.57 0.65 9.14
CA PHE A 58 13.80 -0.23 10.01
C PHE A 58 13.00 -1.27 9.22
N SER A 59 12.32 -0.84 8.15
CA SER A 59 11.60 -1.75 7.26
C SER A 59 12.52 -2.79 6.62
N SER A 60 13.69 -2.38 6.11
CA SER A 60 14.66 -3.30 5.49
C SER A 60 15.24 -4.30 6.50
N ALA A 61 15.50 -3.87 7.74
CA ALA A 61 15.96 -4.74 8.82
C ALA A 61 14.89 -5.77 9.18
N PHE A 62 13.63 -5.35 9.27
CA PHE A 62 12.51 -6.25 9.55
C PHE A 62 12.32 -7.28 8.43
N THR A 63 12.39 -6.84 7.16
CA THR A 63 12.34 -7.75 6.00
C THR A 63 13.53 -8.72 5.97
N ALA A 64 14.75 -8.24 6.28
CA ALA A 64 15.94 -9.08 6.34
C ALA A 64 15.84 -10.15 7.43
N LEU A 65 15.31 -9.81 8.61
CA LEU A 65 15.05 -10.78 9.68
C LEU A 65 14.03 -11.82 9.25
N GLY A 66 12.95 -11.43 8.58
CA GLY A 66 11.97 -12.37 8.01
C GLY A 66 12.59 -13.35 7.02
N LEU A 67 13.51 -12.86 6.17
CA LEU A 67 14.24 -13.67 5.21
C LEU A 67 15.23 -14.65 5.89
N LEU A 68 15.85 -14.23 7.00
CA LEU A 68 16.74 -15.08 7.80
C LEU A 68 15.96 -16.19 8.52
N VAL A 69 14.79 -15.88 9.08
CA VAL A 69 13.95 -16.87 9.78
C VAL A 69 13.40 -17.93 8.82
N THR A 70 13.07 -17.55 7.60
CA THR A 70 12.55 -18.45 6.56
C THR A 70 13.64 -19.25 5.83
N LEU A 71 14.91 -18.82 5.93
CA LEU A 71 16.08 -19.42 5.25
C LEU A 71 15.96 -19.51 3.71
N GLU A 72 15.07 -18.74 3.09
CA GLU A 72 14.81 -18.78 1.64
C GLU A 72 15.79 -17.93 0.80
N ILE A 73 16.85 -17.40 1.42
CA ILE A 73 17.83 -16.52 0.76
C ILE A 73 18.44 -17.18 -0.49
N THR A 74 18.75 -18.47 -0.40
CA THR A 74 19.34 -19.25 -1.50
C THR A 74 18.36 -19.42 -2.66
N SER A 75 17.08 -19.69 -2.37
CA SER A 75 16.01 -19.81 -3.37
C SER A 75 15.77 -18.49 -4.11
N VAL A 76 15.71 -17.38 -3.38
CA VAL A 76 15.54 -16.04 -3.97
C VAL A 76 16.73 -15.67 -4.86
N TYR A 77 17.95 -15.98 -4.42
CA TYR A 77 19.15 -15.72 -5.20
C TYR A 77 19.21 -16.56 -6.49
N ALA A 78 18.86 -17.84 -6.41
CA ALA A 78 18.79 -18.71 -7.59
C ALA A 78 17.73 -18.22 -8.60
N TYR A 79 16.59 -17.73 -8.13
CA TYR A 79 15.55 -17.15 -8.99
C TYR A 79 16.00 -15.87 -9.70
N LEU A 80 16.73 -14.99 -9.00
CA LEU A 80 17.28 -13.76 -9.57
C LEU A 80 18.32 -14.05 -10.66
N LEU A 81 19.16 -15.07 -10.48
CA LEU A 81 20.11 -15.51 -11.50
C LEU A 81 19.44 -16.12 -12.72
N ALA A 82 18.37 -16.88 -12.53
CA ALA A 82 17.61 -17.49 -13.62
C ALA A 82 16.84 -16.46 -14.46
N ASN A 83 16.44 -15.32 -13.88
CA ASN A 83 15.62 -14.30 -14.53
C ASN A 83 16.21 -12.89 -14.38
N PRO A 84 17.25 -12.53 -15.15
CA PRO A 84 17.89 -11.20 -15.03
C PRO A 84 16.95 -10.04 -15.36
N SER A 85 15.93 -10.26 -16.20
CA SER A 85 14.90 -9.26 -16.49
C SER A 85 14.11 -8.83 -15.24
N CYS A 86 13.94 -9.72 -14.26
CA CYS A 86 13.29 -9.38 -12.99
C CYS A 86 14.09 -8.33 -12.19
N VAL A 87 15.43 -8.35 -12.29
CA VAL A 87 16.28 -7.36 -11.62
C VAL A 87 15.99 -5.95 -12.13
N MET A 88 15.78 -5.80 -13.44
CA MET A 88 15.40 -4.50 -14.02
C MET A 88 14.03 -4.03 -13.53
N HIS A 89 13.04 -4.92 -13.45
CA HIS A 89 11.74 -4.58 -12.88
C HIS A 89 11.83 -4.17 -11.41
N ILE A 90 12.62 -4.90 -10.60
CA ILE A 90 12.87 -4.57 -9.20
C ILE A 90 13.52 -3.19 -9.08
N PHE A 91 14.51 -2.90 -9.92
CA PHE A 91 15.20 -1.61 -9.92
C PHE A 91 14.25 -0.45 -10.28
N ILE A 92 13.47 -0.60 -11.35
CA ILE A 92 12.50 0.43 -11.77
C ILE A 92 11.44 0.64 -10.67
N MET A 93 10.93 -0.45 -10.07
CA MET A 93 9.99 -0.37 -8.96
C MET A 93 10.59 0.30 -7.73
N ALA A 94 11.87 0.04 -7.44
CA ALA A 94 12.59 0.67 -6.33
C ALA A 94 12.76 2.18 -6.55
N VAL A 95 13.19 2.60 -7.74
CA VAL A 95 13.31 4.02 -8.10
C VAL A 95 11.94 4.72 -8.03
N CYS A 96 10.92 4.11 -8.62
CA CYS A 96 9.55 4.63 -8.56
C CYS A 96 9.05 4.76 -7.12
N SER A 97 9.31 3.76 -6.28
CA SER A 97 8.95 3.76 -4.87
C SER A 97 9.68 4.86 -4.09
N ALA A 98 10.99 5.03 -4.29
CA ALA A 98 11.78 6.08 -3.65
C ALA A 98 11.27 7.48 -4.01
N VAL A 99 10.97 7.71 -5.29
CA VAL A 99 10.38 8.97 -5.76
C VAL A 99 8.99 9.19 -5.15
N GLY A 100 8.15 8.16 -5.10
CA GLY A 100 6.82 8.22 -4.48
C GLY A 100 6.88 8.55 -2.99
N GLN A 101 7.78 7.91 -2.25
CA GLN A 101 8.00 8.20 -0.83
C GLN A 101 8.44 9.65 -0.60
N LEU A 102 9.34 10.18 -1.43
CA LEU A 102 9.73 11.59 -1.36
C LEU A 102 8.52 12.54 -1.53
N PHE A 103 7.65 12.28 -2.50
CA PHE A 103 6.43 13.05 -2.68
C PHE A 103 5.48 12.97 -1.48
N ILE A 104 5.33 11.78 -0.88
CA ILE A 104 4.50 11.58 0.31
C ILE A 104 5.02 12.42 1.47
N PHE A 105 6.30 12.29 1.82
CA PHE A 105 6.91 13.05 2.91
C PHE A 105 6.89 14.56 2.67
N TYR A 106 7.12 15.00 1.43
CA TYR A 106 7.00 16.40 1.05
C TYR A 106 5.58 16.94 1.25
N THR A 107 4.57 16.18 0.83
CA THR A 107 3.16 16.54 0.96
C THR A 107 2.75 16.66 2.43
N ILE A 108 3.10 15.68 3.27
CA ILE A 108 2.80 15.71 4.71
C ILE A 108 3.46 16.92 5.36
N LYS A 109 4.71 17.23 5.03
CA LYS A 109 5.41 18.39 5.59
C LYS A 109 4.79 19.73 5.18
N ARG A 110 4.32 19.86 3.94
CA ARG A 110 3.82 21.14 3.40
C ARG A 110 2.33 21.37 3.66
N TYR A 111 1.51 20.34 3.48
CA TYR A 111 0.05 20.41 3.48
C TYR A 111 -0.60 19.64 4.64
N GLY A 112 0.20 18.90 5.42
CA GLY A 112 -0.26 18.13 6.55
C GLY A 112 -0.84 16.75 6.18
N PRO A 113 -1.22 15.97 7.20
CA PRO A 113 -1.67 14.59 7.04
C PRO A 113 -3.06 14.48 6.39
N LEU A 114 -3.92 15.48 6.56
CA LEU A 114 -5.27 15.49 5.96
C LEU A 114 -5.20 15.49 4.43
N VAL A 115 -4.38 16.37 3.84
CA VAL A 115 -4.22 16.46 2.38
C VAL A 115 -3.58 15.18 1.84
N PHE A 116 -2.61 14.61 2.58
CA PHE A 116 -2.03 13.31 2.22
C PHE A 116 -3.10 12.20 2.15
N ALA A 117 -3.96 12.09 3.16
CA ALA A 117 -5.04 11.10 3.17
C ALA A 117 -6.00 11.29 1.98
N THR A 118 -6.37 12.53 1.66
CA THR A 118 -7.22 12.81 0.48
C THR A 118 -6.57 12.44 -0.85
N ILE A 119 -5.26 12.65 -1.01
CA ILE A 119 -4.55 12.24 -2.23
C ILE A 119 -4.50 10.71 -2.33
N GLN A 120 -4.30 10.01 -1.22
CA GLN A 120 -4.30 8.55 -1.18
C GLN A 120 -5.66 7.96 -1.56
N THR A 121 -6.77 8.54 -1.10
CA THR A 121 -8.12 8.07 -1.45
C THR A 121 -8.44 8.31 -2.92
N VAL A 122 -8.15 9.51 -3.45
CA VAL A 122 -8.36 9.83 -4.88
C VAL A 122 -7.57 8.88 -5.77
N ARG A 123 -6.29 8.60 -5.44
CA ARG A 123 -5.47 7.66 -6.19
C ARG A 123 -6.07 6.26 -6.23
N GLN A 124 -6.49 5.72 -5.08
CA GLN A 124 -7.09 4.39 -5.01
C GLN A 124 -8.39 4.33 -5.81
N PHE A 125 -9.22 5.36 -5.70
CA PHE A 125 -10.48 5.46 -6.41
C PHE A 125 -10.31 5.52 -7.93
N LEU A 126 -9.37 6.34 -8.43
CA LEU A 126 -9.05 6.41 -9.85
C LEU A 126 -8.59 5.04 -10.38
N SER A 127 -7.76 4.31 -9.63
CA SER A 127 -7.36 2.95 -10.00
C SER A 127 -8.55 1.98 -10.10
N VAL A 128 -9.53 2.09 -9.20
CA VAL A 128 -10.75 1.28 -9.24
C VAL A 128 -11.59 1.61 -10.47
N VAL A 129 -11.81 2.90 -10.76
CA VAL A 129 -12.57 3.34 -11.93
C VAL A 129 -11.88 2.90 -13.23
N LEU A 130 -10.56 3.13 -13.35
CA LEU A 130 -9.78 2.70 -14.51
C LEU A 130 -9.84 1.18 -14.71
N SER A 131 -9.80 0.40 -13.63
CA SER A 131 -9.94 -1.05 -13.68
C SER A 131 -11.31 -1.47 -14.24
N ILE A 132 -12.40 -0.86 -13.78
CA ILE A 132 -13.75 -1.15 -14.29
C ILE A 132 -13.86 -0.84 -15.79
N VAL A 133 -13.30 0.30 -16.23
CA VAL A 133 -13.31 0.73 -17.63
C VAL A 133 -12.47 -0.21 -18.51
N PHE A 134 -11.25 -0.57 -18.08
CA PHE A 134 -10.36 -1.42 -18.88
C PHE A 134 -10.84 -2.88 -18.96
N PHE A 135 -11.33 -3.43 -17.85
CA PHE A 135 -11.77 -4.84 -17.79
C PHE A 135 -13.22 -5.05 -18.25
N SER A 136 -13.96 -3.97 -18.59
CA SER A 136 -15.36 -4.02 -19.02
C SER A 136 -16.23 -4.89 -18.09
N HIS A 137 -16.01 -4.78 -16.78
CA HIS A 137 -16.79 -5.54 -15.80
C HIS A 137 -18.27 -5.10 -15.86
N PRO A 138 -19.24 -6.03 -15.85
CA PRO A 138 -20.66 -5.67 -15.83
C PRO A 138 -20.95 -4.87 -14.56
N ILE A 139 -21.23 -3.57 -14.75
CA ILE A 139 -21.45 -2.64 -13.64
C ILE A 139 -22.86 -2.89 -13.10
N ASN A 140 -22.94 -3.36 -11.85
CA ASN A 140 -24.21 -3.47 -11.14
C ASN A 140 -24.69 -2.07 -10.70
N MET A 141 -26.01 -1.87 -10.58
CA MET A 141 -26.61 -0.56 -10.24
C MET A 141 -26.09 -0.01 -8.90
N MET A 142 -25.80 -0.88 -7.93
CA MET A 142 -25.19 -0.51 -6.65
C MET A 142 -23.75 0.03 -6.79
N MET A 143 -22.96 -0.51 -7.72
CA MET A 143 -21.58 -0.03 -7.97
C MET A 143 -21.59 1.34 -8.63
N SER A 144 -22.53 1.58 -9.55
CA SER A 144 -22.71 2.89 -10.19
C SER A 144 -23.09 3.97 -9.18
N LEU A 145 -23.97 3.65 -8.22
CA LEU A 145 -24.32 4.56 -7.13
C LEU A 145 -23.12 4.86 -6.21
N GLY A 146 -22.34 3.84 -5.87
CA GLY A 146 -21.13 4.01 -5.06
C GLY A 146 -20.11 4.95 -5.70
N ILE A 147 -19.88 4.83 -7.01
CA ILE A 147 -19.00 5.74 -7.77
C ILE A 147 -19.54 7.17 -7.72
N PHE A 148 -20.86 7.35 -7.90
CA PHE A 148 -21.48 8.68 -7.88
C PHE A 148 -21.36 9.36 -6.52
N ILE A 149 -21.56 8.62 -5.41
CA ILE A 149 -21.43 9.14 -4.05
C ILE A 149 -19.99 9.61 -3.78
N VAL A 150 -18.98 8.85 -4.20
CA VAL A 150 -17.57 9.21 -3.98
C VAL A 150 -17.14 10.44 -4.78
N PHE A 151 -17.70 10.68 -5.97
CA PHE A 151 -17.44 11.90 -6.73
C PHE A 151 -18.26 13.10 -6.25
N ALA A 152 -19.39 12.87 -5.55
CA ALA A 152 -20.25 13.92 -5.02
C ALA A 152 -19.82 14.41 -3.62
N ALA A 153 -19.03 13.62 -2.89
CA ALA A 153 -18.45 13.93 -1.59
C ALA A 153 -17.09 14.64 -1.72
#